data_AF-A0A0D8XS76-F1
#
_entry.id   AF-A0A0D8XS76-F1
#
_cell.length_a   1.000
_cell.length_b   1.000
_cell.length_c   1.000
_cell.angle_alpha   90.00
_cell.angle_beta   90.00
_cell.angle_gamma   90.00
#
_symmetry.space_group_name_H-M   'P 1'
#
loop_
_entity.id
_entity.type
_entity.pdbx_description
1 polymer ?
#
loop_
_entity_poly.entity_id
_entity_poly.type
_entity_poly.pdbx_seq_one_letter_code
_entity_poly.pdbx_strand_id
1 'polypeptide(L)'
;MAPSYNDVLNVMTLLRGPRPDHKKTDFMDDLDYGIEKLTYMYDMQHGTAEIRAVVEGEQKVKDYYWWCYIDRFKNVSEAEWTKYNDELYLYSAYLDIRKNSLYPRNNAIQVLSVSFGSMKQKVFCYIFDETSHSVVEGYIREIWQRGWDPRDNFYNVNLITCPIPKRLEQSAKMFVSISMKLCQSQQSALRVHIPPPAYRKEVVAVCVKGMDFEEEISSRLVEWLEAQYLLGVSTVTIYKYTVSQSVQNVLAYYERLGKLVQVALPL
;
A
#
# COMPACT_ATOMS: atom_id res chain seq x y z
N MET A 1 18.56 -11.05 -34.18
CA MET A 1 18.26 -12.34 -33.54
C MET A 1 18.17 -12.10 -32.05
N ALA A 2 17.07 -12.49 -31.41
CA ALA A 2 17.00 -12.45 -29.94
C ALA A 2 17.90 -13.58 -29.38
N PRO A 3 18.65 -13.34 -28.29
CA PRO A 3 19.52 -14.35 -27.69
C PRO A 3 18.70 -15.56 -27.19
N SER A 4 19.27 -16.76 -27.24
CA SER A 4 18.61 -17.99 -26.80
C SER A 4 18.58 -18.10 -25.27
N TYR A 5 17.73 -18.99 -24.74
CA TYR A 5 17.62 -19.28 -23.29
C TYR A 5 18.98 -19.54 -22.63
N ASN A 6 19.80 -20.39 -23.26
CA ASN A 6 21.12 -20.73 -22.75
C ASN A 6 22.08 -19.53 -22.80
N ASP A 7 21.91 -18.60 -23.74
CA ASP A 7 22.78 -17.42 -23.84
C ASP A 7 22.52 -16.46 -22.67
N VAL A 8 21.25 -16.22 -22.33
CA VAL A 8 20.88 -15.38 -21.19
C VAL A 8 21.31 -16.05 -19.88
N LEU A 9 21.04 -17.35 -19.71
CA LEU A 9 21.42 -18.08 -18.50
C LEU A 9 22.94 -18.17 -18.33
N ASN A 10 23.69 -18.40 -19.42
CA ASN A 10 25.15 -18.46 -19.40
C ASN A 10 25.76 -17.10 -19.05
N VAL A 11 25.24 -16.01 -19.62
CA VAL A 11 25.66 -14.64 -19.25
C VAL A 11 25.34 -14.37 -17.78
N MET A 12 24.14 -14.69 -17.30
CA MET A 12 23.79 -14.52 -15.88
C MET A 12 24.66 -15.36 -14.95
N THR A 13 25.00 -16.59 -15.34
CA THR A 13 25.86 -17.50 -14.56
C THR A 13 27.31 -17.03 -14.53
N LEU A 14 27.82 -16.53 -15.66
CA LEU A 14 29.14 -15.89 -15.74
C LEU A 14 29.24 -14.66 -14.86
N LEU A 15 28.17 -13.85 -14.79
CA LEU A 15 28.13 -12.65 -13.95
C LEU A 15 27.95 -12.98 -12.45
N ARG A 16 27.34 -14.12 -12.10
CA ARG A 16 27.10 -14.59 -10.71
C ARG A 16 28.20 -15.49 -10.13
N GLY A 17 29.35 -15.66 -10.79
CA GLY A 17 30.45 -16.49 -10.28
C GLY A 17 30.93 -16.11 -8.87
N PRO A 18 31.61 -17.01 -8.14
CA PRO A 18 32.08 -16.77 -6.78
C PRO A 18 33.04 -15.57 -6.76
N ARG A 19 32.66 -14.52 -6.01
CA ARG A 19 33.40 -13.25 -5.91
C ARG A 19 33.87 -13.03 -4.46
N PRO A 20 35.12 -12.56 -4.25
CA PRO A 20 35.64 -12.32 -2.91
C PRO A 20 34.87 -11.17 -2.22
N ASP A 21 34.50 -11.40 -0.95
CA ASP A 21 33.58 -10.59 -0.12
C ASP A 21 33.97 -9.11 0.08
N HIS A 22 35.17 -8.71 -0.34
CA HIS A 22 35.76 -7.41 -0.02
C HIS A 22 35.64 -6.33 -1.10
N LYS A 23 34.90 -6.55 -2.20
CA LYS A 23 34.72 -5.54 -3.26
C LYS A 23 33.28 -5.47 -3.78
N LYS A 24 32.34 -5.10 -2.92
CA LYS A 24 31.09 -4.49 -3.39
C LYS A 24 31.36 -3.02 -3.69
N THR A 25 31.31 -2.65 -4.96
CA THR A 25 31.32 -1.26 -5.44
C THR A 25 29.92 -0.92 -5.93
N ASP A 26 29.53 0.35 -5.95
CA ASP A 26 28.22 0.79 -6.46
C ASP A 26 27.88 0.18 -7.83
N PHE A 27 28.85 0.09 -8.74
CA PHE A 27 28.70 -0.58 -10.04
C PHE A 27 28.29 -2.06 -9.96
N MET A 28 28.79 -2.80 -8.96
CA MET A 28 28.47 -4.22 -8.80
C MET A 28 27.06 -4.38 -8.24
N ASP A 29 26.62 -3.48 -7.36
CA ASP A 29 25.25 -3.48 -6.86
C ASP A 29 24.26 -3.13 -7.99
N ASP A 30 24.61 -2.18 -8.87
CA ASP A 30 23.82 -1.84 -10.06
C ASP A 30 23.73 -3.03 -11.05
N LEU A 31 24.83 -3.74 -11.25
CA LEU A 31 24.90 -4.91 -12.12
C LEU A 31 24.07 -6.07 -11.57
N ASP A 32 24.22 -6.38 -10.28
CA ASP A 32 23.45 -7.42 -9.61
C ASP A 32 21.95 -7.07 -9.62
N TYR A 33 21.59 -5.80 -9.42
CA TYR A 33 20.23 -5.31 -9.57
C TYR A 33 19.70 -5.55 -11.00
N GLY A 34 20.43 -5.15 -12.03
CA GLY A 34 20.01 -5.35 -13.43
C GLY A 34 19.79 -6.82 -13.79
N ILE A 35 20.69 -7.71 -13.37
CA ILE A 35 20.58 -9.16 -13.60
C ILE A 35 19.36 -9.73 -12.88
N GLU A 36 19.12 -9.32 -11.64
CA GLU A 36 18.00 -9.78 -10.83
C GLU A 36 16.65 -9.39 -11.46
N LYS A 37 16.52 -8.18 -12.01
CA LYS A 37 15.33 -7.75 -12.75
C LYS A 37 15.12 -8.53 -14.04
N LEU A 38 16.17 -8.75 -14.82
CA LEU A 38 16.10 -9.55 -16.05
C LEU A 38 15.70 -11.00 -15.74
N THR A 39 16.23 -11.57 -14.66
CA THR A 39 15.85 -12.91 -14.19
C THR A 39 14.36 -12.95 -13.86
N TYR A 40 13.89 -11.99 -13.08
CA TYR A 40 12.47 -11.91 -12.70
C TYR A 40 11.53 -11.75 -13.90
N MET A 41 11.87 -10.89 -14.87
CA MET A 41 11.09 -10.72 -16.09
C MET A 41 11.05 -12.00 -16.92
N TYR A 42 12.17 -12.72 -17.00
CA TYR A 42 12.25 -14.00 -17.67
C TYR A 42 11.32 -15.02 -16.98
N ASP A 43 11.42 -15.18 -15.66
CA ASP A 43 10.59 -16.10 -14.89
C ASP A 43 9.10 -15.74 -15.00
N MET A 44 8.77 -14.45 -15.08
CA MET A 44 7.39 -13.97 -15.23
C MET A 44 6.80 -14.39 -16.58
N GLN A 45 7.57 -14.31 -17.68
CA GLN A 45 7.15 -14.78 -18.99
C GLN A 45 6.91 -16.30 -19.03
N HIS A 46 7.58 -17.05 -18.17
CA HIS A 46 7.49 -18.51 -18.10
C HIS A 46 6.53 -19.00 -17.00
N GLY A 47 5.88 -18.08 -16.27
CA GLY A 47 4.97 -18.40 -15.17
C GLY A 47 5.67 -19.01 -13.95
N THR A 48 6.99 -18.87 -13.83
CA THR A 48 7.82 -19.38 -12.72
C THR A 48 8.23 -18.29 -11.74
N ALA A 49 7.91 -17.03 -12.01
CA ALA A 49 8.26 -15.93 -11.12
C ALA A 49 7.62 -16.11 -9.74
N GLU A 50 8.39 -15.82 -8.71
CA GLU A 50 7.86 -15.74 -7.36
C GLU A 50 6.87 -14.57 -7.27
N ILE A 51 5.64 -14.89 -6.86
CA ILE A 51 4.57 -13.91 -6.64
C ILE A 51 4.35 -13.83 -5.13
N ARG A 52 4.22 -12.61 -4.60
CA ARG A 52 3.86 -12.40 -3.19
C ARG A 52 2.50 -13.06 -2.93
N ALA A 53 2.36 -13.75 -1.79
CA ALA A 53 1.10 -14.37 -1.41
C ALA A 53 -0.04 -13.33 -1.40
N VAL A 54 -1.18 -13.68 -2.02
CA VAL A 54 -2.36 -12.81 -2.05
C VAL A 54 -2.99 -12.69 -0.67
N VAL A 55 -2.95 -13.80 0.09
CA VAL A 55 -3.45 -13.93 1.46
C VAL A 55 -2.26 -14.04 2.39
N GLU A 56 -2.13 -13.08 3.30
CA GLU A 56 -1.06 -13.07 4.29
C GLU A 56 -1.36 -14.09 5.39
N GLY A 57 -0.32 -14.83 5.81
CA GLY A 57 -0.40 -15.78 6.91
C GLY A 57 -0.51 -15.11 8.28
N GLU A 58 -1.10 -15.80 9.26
CA GLU A 58 -1.27 -15.28 10.61
C GLU A 58 0.07 -14.88 11.24
N GLN A 59 0.11 -13.68 11.82
CA GLN A 59 1.24 -13.12 12.54
C GLN A 59 0.96 -13.06 14.04
N LYS A 60 2.00 -13.21 14.86
CA LYS A 60 1.90 -13.05 16.31
C LYS A 60 1.95 -11.57 16.67
N VAL A 61 1.01 -11.12 17.50
CA VAL A 61 1.06 -9.77 18.09
C VAL A 61 2.17 -9.71 19.12
N LYS A 62 3.17 -8.86 18.91
CA LYS A 62 4.22 -8.56 19.88
C LYS A 62 4.05 -7.12 20.34
N ASP A 63 3.82 -6.95 21.63
CA ASP A 63 3.68 -5.66 22.28
C ASP A 63 4.84 -5.43 23.26
N TYR A 64 5.49 -4.29 23.12
CA TYR A 64 6.68 -3.90 23.87
C TYR A 64 6.39 -2.79 24.89
N TYR A 65 5.12 -2.51 25.22
CA TYR A 65 4.71 -1.42 26.11
C TYR A 65 5.46 -1.38 27.47
N TRP A 66 5.85 -2.53 28.00
CA TRP A 66 6.57 -2.65 29.29
C TRP A 66 8.08 -2.37 29.21
N TRP A 67 8.66 -2.39 28.01
CA TRP A 67 10.10 -2.34 27.77
C TRP A 67 10.47 -1.03 27.08
N CYS A 68 9.57 -0.53 26.23
CA CYS A 68 9.70 0.78 25.61
C CYS A 68 9.01 1.86 26.46
N TYR A 69 9.82 2.62 27.19
CA TYR A 69 9.39 3.90 27.76
C TYR A 69 9.50 4.97 26.68
N ILE A 70 8.34 5.38 26.15
CA ILE A 70 8.26 6.34 25.04
C ILE A 70 7.55 7.60 25.49
N ASP A 71 8.01 8.73 24.96
CA ASP A 71 7.33 10.00 25.19
C ASP A 71 6.08 10.09 24.32
N ARG A 72 5.09 10.85 24.80
CA ARG A 72 3.94 11.22 23.98
C ARG A 72 4.41 12.15 22.85
N PHE A 73 3.83 11.97 21.67
CA PHE A 73 4.05 12.86 20.54
C PHE A 73 3.68 14.31 20.90
N LYS A 74 4.32 15.27 20.23
CA LYS A 74 4.09 16.71 20.43
C LYS A 74 3.07 17.27 19.45
N ASN A 75 3.09 16.75 18.22
CA ASN A 75 2.26 17.23 17.13
C ASN A 75 1.34 16.13 16.63
N VAL A 76 0.09 16.48 16.32
CA VAL A 76 -0.81 15.63 15.55
C VAL A 76 -0.81 16.18 14.14
N SER A 77 -0.46 15.35 13.17
CA SER A 77 -0.57 15.76 11.77
C SER A 77 -2.03 15.66 11.35
N GLU A 78 -2.56 16.81 10.94
CA GLU A 78 -3.84 16.93 10.23
C GLU A 78 -3.65 17.04 8.72
N ALA A 79 -2.39 17.12 8.27
CA ALA A 79 -2.03 17.28 6.87
C ALA A 79 -2.15 15.95 6.10
N GLU A 80 -2.41 16.06 4.79
CA GLU A 80 -2.50 14.90 3.88
C GLU A 80 -1.23 14.05 3.90
N TRP A 81 -0.02 14.65 3.91
CA TRP A 81 1.24 13.90 3.94
C TRP A 81 2.15 14.34 5.08
N THR A 82 2.60 13.36 5.87
CA THR A 82 3.54 13.54 6.99
C THR A 82 4.85 12.85 6.67
N LYS A 83 5.92 13.62 6.48
CA LYS A 83 7.26 13.07 6.27
C LYS A 83 7.79 12.45 7.57
N TYR A 84 8.17 11.17 7.54
CA TYR A 84 8.83 10.49 8.65
C TYR A 84 10.35 10.59 8.54
N ASN A 85 10.90 10.25 7.37
CA ASN A 85 12.29 10.45 6.98
C ASN A 85 12.36 10.76 5.47
N ASP A 86 13.56 10.77 4.88
CA ASP A 86 13.73 11.07 3.45
C ASP A 86 13.11 10.02 2.52
N GLU A 87 12.77 8.84 3.04
CA GLU A 87 12.33 7.69 2.25
C GLU A 87 10.90 7.25 2.59
N LEU A 88 10.24 7.79 3.61
CA LEU A 88 8.91 7.36 4.07
C LEU A 88 8.02 8.55 4.39
N TYR A 89 6.84 8.52 3.77
CA TYR A 89 5.78 9.49 3.92
C TYR A 89 4.51 8.77 4.39
N LEU A 90 3.91 9.24 5.48
CA LEU A 90 2.66 8.71 6.01
C LEU A 90 1.50 9.59 5.54
N TYR A 91 0.43 8.98 5.05
CA TYR A 91 -0.74 9.70 4.55
C TYR A 91 -1.82 9.78 5.64
N SER A 92 -2.46 8.65 5.92
CA SER A 92 -3.59 8.59 6.85
C SER A 92 -3.68 7.24 7.56
N ALA A 93 -4.43 7.20 8.66
CA ALA A 93 -4.58 6.02 9.50
C ALA A 93 -6.06 5.75 9.81
N TYR A 94 -6.51 4.50 9.65
CA TYR A 94 -7.90 4.10 9.87
C TYR A 94 -8.00 2.91 10.81
N LEU A 95 -9.01 2.92 11.67
CA LEU A 95 -9.39 1.74 12.44
C LEU A 95 -10.07 0.73 11.51
N ASP A 96 -9.53 -0.49 11.48
CA ASP A 96 -10.08 -1.63 10.76
C ASP A 96 -10.49 -2.73 11.75
N ILE A 97 -11.81 -2.90 11.89
CA ILE A 97 -12.44 -3.92 12.73
C ILE A 97 -12.90 -5.15 11.94
N ARG A 98 -12.57 -5.23 10.64
CA ARG A 98 -12.96 -6.36 9.80
C ARG A 98 -12.13 -7.59 10.16
N LYS A 99 -12.72 -8.77 10.00
CA LYS A 99 -11.99 -10.04 10.10
C LYS A 99 -10.87 -10.04 9.06
N ASN A 100 -9.66 -10.34 9.50
CA ASN A 100 -8.46 -10.36 8.66
C ASN A 100 -7.62 -11.60 8.97
N SER A 101 -6.90 -12.12 7.97
CA SER A 101 -6.09 -13.34 8.12
C SER A 101 -4.78 -13.11 8.89
N LEU A 102 -4.28 -11.88 8.87
CA LEU A 102 -2.98 -11.50 9.41
C LEU A 102 -2.99 -11.46 10.95
N TYR A 103 -4.02 -10.86 11.54
CA TYR A 103 -4.24 -10.74 12.98
C TYR A 103 -5.70 -11.10 13.32
N PRO A 104 -6.09 -12.38 13.21
CA PRO A 104 -7.49 -12.82 13.27
C PRO A 104 -8.18 -12.55 14.62
N ARG A 105 -7.41 -12.23 15.66
CA ARG A 105 -7.88 -12.00 17.03
C ARG A 105 -7.85 -10.52 17.45
N ASN A 106 -7.40 -9.62 16.58
CA ASN A 106 -7.20 -8.21 16.90
C ASN A 106 -7.79 -7.32 15.81
N ASN A 107 -8.38 -6.21 16.24
CA ASN A 107 -8.57 -5.06 15.36
C ASN A 107 -7.20 -4.51 14.96
N ALA A 108 -7.14 -3.81 13.83
CA ALA A 108 -5.90 -3.23 13.34
C ALA A 108 -6.06 -1.75 13.01
N ILE A 109 -4.97 -1.01 13.08
CA ILE A 109 -4.85 0.31 12.45
C ILE A 109 -4.19 0.09 11.10
N GLN A 110 -4.86 0.53 10.04
CA GLN A 110 -4.34 0.53 8.68
C GLN A 110 -3.77 1.90 8.39
N VAL A 111 -2.46 1.97 8.16
CA VAL A 111 -1.76 3.21 7.80
C VAL A 111 -1.37 3.17 6.33
N LEU A 112 -1.85 4.14 5.57
CA LEU A 112 -1.43 4.37 4.19
C LEU A 112 -0.13 5.15 4.20
N SER A 113 0.87 4.65 3.47
CA SER A 113 2.16 5.31 3.35
C SER A 113 2.76 5.13 1.97
N VAL A 114 3.76 5.94 1.67
CA VAL A 114 4.56 5.88 0.46
C VAL A 114 6.02 5.83 0.85
N SER A 115 6.76 4.85 0.32
CA SER A 115 8.19 4.72 0.54
C SER A 115 8.97 4.81 -0.76
N PHE A 116 10.17 5.38 -0.74
CA PHE A 116 11.09 5.24 -1.85
C PHE A 116 11.70 3.84 -1.82
N GLY A 117 11.45 3.05 -2.88
CA GLY A 117 11.82 1.63 -2.93
C GLY A 117 11.11 0.74 -1.92
N SER A 118 11.49 -0.54 -1.95
CA SER A 118 10.91 -1.57 -1.10
C SER A 118 11.36 -1.49 0.36
N MET A 119 10.40 -1.48 1.29
CA MET A 119 10.69 -1.49 2.73
C MET A 119 10.97 -2.91 3.22
N LYS A 120 12.25 -3.26 3.33
CA LYS A 120 12.70 -4.59 3.82
C LYS A 120 12.88 -4.65 5.35
N GLN A 121 12.88 -3.50 6.02
CA GLN A 121 13.09 -3.40 7.47
C GLN A 121 11.77 -3.62 8.23
N LYS A 122 11.88 -4.04 9.49
CA LYS A 122 10.70 -4.13 10.37
C LYS A 122 10.18 -2.74 10.68
N VAL A 123 8.86 -2.63 10.74
CA VAL A 123 8.16 -1.43 11.18
C VAL A 123 7.55 -1.64 12.56
N PHE A 124 7.58 -0.61 13.38
CA PHE A 124 6.99 -0.57 14.70
C PHE A 124 5.93 0.53 14.75
N CYS A 125 4.75 0.18 15.25
CA CYS A 125 3.64 1.11 15.43
C CYS A 125 3.53 1.50 16.89
N TYR A 126 3.55 2.81 17.14
CA TYR A 126 3.45 3.43 18.44
C TYR A 126 2.00 3.91 18.55
N ILE A 127 1.18 3.11 19.24
CA ILE A 127 -0.25 3.35 19.37
C ILE A 127 -0.46 4.06 20.70
N PHE A 128 -1.12 5.21 20.66
CA PHE A 128 -1.44 6.01 21.83
C PHE A 128 -2.95 6.15 21.94
N ASP A 129 -3.49 5.98 23.15
CA ASP A 129 -4.80 6.49 23.51
C ASP A 129 -4.66 7.73 24.42
N GLU A 130 -5.73 8.11 25.12
CA GLU A 130 -5.70 9.27 26.02
C GLU A 130 -4.78 9.06 27.23
N THR A 131 -4.62 7.83 27.72
CA THR A 131 -4.00 7.52 29.02
C THR A 131 -2.77 6.63 28.94
N SER A 132 -2.57 5.94 27.83
CA SER A 132 -1.65 4.83 27.72
C SER A 132 -1.12 4.66 26.29
N HIS A 133 -0.05 3.89 26.16
CA HIS A 133 0.59 3.60 24.89
C HIS A 133 0.88 2.11 24.72
N SER A 134 1.14 1.70 23.48
CA SER A 134 1.69 0.39 23.14
C SER A 134 2.66 0.53 21.97
N VAL A 135 3.64 -0.36 21.90
CA VAL A 135 4.60 -0.41 20.79
C VAL A 135 4.52 -1.81 20.20
N VAL A 136 4.02 -1.93 18.98
CA VAL A 136 3.76 -3.22 18.34
C VAL A 136 4.58 -3.39 17.06
N GLU A 137 4.97 -4.63 16.74
CA GLU A 137 5.46 -4.96 15.39
C GLU A 137 4.31 -4.81 14.39
N GLY A 138 4.49 -3.94 13.39
CA GLY A 138 3.57 -3.78 12.28
C GLY A 138 3.96 -4.66 11.10
N TYR A 139 3.02 -4.87 10.19
CA TYR A 139 3.24 -5.59 8.94
C TYR A 139 3.19 -4.62 7.77
N ILE A 140 4.19 -4.67 6.88
CA ILE A 140 4.23 -3.85 5.68
C ILE A 140 3.75 -4.69 4.51
N ARG A 141 2.73 -4.21 3.82
CA ARG A 141 2.31 -4.75 2.53
C ARG A 141 2.48 -3.68 1.46
N GLU A 142 3.42 -3.87 0.55
CA GLU A 142 3.45 -3.03 -0.66
C GLU A 142 2.23 -3.40 -1.51
N ILE A 143 1.50 -2.37 -1.91
CA ILE A 143 0.29 -2.52 -2.72
C ILE A 143 0.69 -2.79 -4.18
N TRP A 144 1.77 -2.14 -4.63
CA TRP A 144 2.32 -2.35 -5.96
C TRP A 144 3.01 -3.71 -6.04
N GLN A 145 2.43 -4.65 -6.81
CA GLN A 145 3.02 -5.95 -7.00
C GLN A 145 4.22 -5.85 -7.94
N ARG A 146 5.29 -6.57 -7.60
CA ARG A 146 6.51 -6.63 -8.42
C ARG A 146 6.25 -7.10 -9.86
N GLY A 147 5.23 -7.94 -10.05
CA GLY A 147 4.80 -8.39 -11.39
C GLY A 147 4.18 -7.27 -12.25
N TRP A 148 3.74 -6.16 -11.67
CA TRP A 148 3.18 -5.02 -12.41
C TRP A 148 4.27 -4.06 -12.88
N ASP A 149 5.30 -3.87 -12.06
CA ASP A 149 6.52 -3.16 -12.43
C ASP A 149 7.68 -3.73 -11.61
N PRO A 150 8.70 -4.35 -12.24
CA PRO A 150 9.79 -4.94 -11.49
C PRO A 150 10.79 -3.90 -10.97
N ARG A 151 10.72 -2.63 -11.39
CA ARG A 151 11.63 -1.57 -10.94
C ARG A 151 11.49 -1.33 -9.42
N ASP A 152 12.56 -0.89 -8.76
CA ASP A 152 12.56 -0.57 -7.32
C ASP A 152 12.85 0.92 -7.04
N ASN A 153 13.34 1.67 -8.03
CA ASN A 153 13.75 3.07 -7.85
C ASN A 153 12.59 4.06 -8.05
N PHE A 154 11.47 3.84 -7.36
CA PHE A 154 10.34 4.77 -7.36
C PHE A 154 9.57 4.71 -6.04
N TYR A 155 8.61 5.62 -5.89
CA TYR A 155 7.75 5.68 -4.73
C TYR A 155 6.69 4.58 -4.76
N ASN A 156 6.83 3.61 -3.87
CA ASN A 156 5.91 2.50 -3.67
C ASN A 156 4.87 2.85 -2.62
N VAL A 157 3.60 2.59 -2.92
CA VAL A 157 2.51 2.71 -1.93
C VAL A 157 2.48 1.46 -1.06
N ASN A 158 2.38 1.68 0.24
CA ASN A 158 2.35 0.65 1.26
C ASN A 158 1.10 0.77 2.12
N LEU A 159 0.63 -0.39 2.58
CA LEU A 159 -0.33 -0.53 3.64
C LEU A 159 0.39 -1.11 4.85
N ILE A 160 0.55 -0.32 5.90
CA ILE A 160 1.12 -0.78 7.17
C ILE A 160 -0.03 -1.17 8.09
N THR A 161 -0.08 -2.45 8.46
CA THR A 161 -1.09 -2.99 9.38
C THR A 161 -0.50 -3.12 10.78
N CYS A 162 -1.03 -2.33 11.71
CA CYS A 162 -0.63 -2.31 13.12
C CYS A 162 -1.69 -3.04 13.97
N PRO A 163 -1.39 -4.18 14.60
CA PRO A 163 -2.35 -4.88 15.45
C PRO A 163 -2.61 -4.09 16.74
N ILE A 164 -3.87 -3.88 17.10
CA ILE A 164 -4.25 -3.16 18.33
C ILE A 164 -4.25 -4.15 19.50
N PRO A 165 -3.43 -3.93 20.55
CA PRO A 165 -3.49 -4.75 21.76
C PRO A 165 -4.84 -4.63 22.45
N LYS A 166 -5.30 -5.69 23.12
CA LYS A 166 -6.62 -5.73 23.77
C LYS A 166 -6.86 -4.60 24.78
N ARG A 167 -5.81 -4.10 25.41
CA ARG A 167 -5.87 -2.95 26.33
C ARG A 167 -6.32 -1.65 25.66
N LEU A 168 -6.06 -1.47 24.37
CA LEU A 168 -6.38 -0.26 23.60
C LEU A 168 -7.59 -0.45 22.66
N GLU A 169 -8.19 -1.65 22.62
CA GLU A 169 -9.21 -2.01 21.61
C GLU A 169 -10.50 -1.20 21.73
N GLN A 170 -10.80 -0.69 22.93
CA GLN A 170 -12.01 0.08 23.24
C GLN A 170 -11.78 1.60 23.29
N SER A 171 -10.57 2.07 22.95
CA SER A 171 -10.22 3.48 23.08
C SER A 171 -10.98 4.33 22.06
N ALA A 172 -11.73 5.32 22.54
CA ALA A 172 -12.57 6.19 21.70
C ALA A 172 -11.76 7.18 20.83
N LYS A 173 -10.50 7.41 21.18
CA LYS A 173 -9.54 8.20 20.40
C LYS A 173 -8.21 7.47 20.42
N MET A 174 -7.62 7.34 19.23
CA MET A 174 -6.32 6.72 19.04
C MET A 174 -5.45 7.56 18.12
N PHE A 175 -4.16 7.50 18.35
CA PHE A 175 -3.13 8.10 17.52
C PHE A 175 -2.07 7.05 17.22
N VAL A 176 -1.44 7.16 16.05
CA VAL A 176 -0.39 6.23 15.65
C VAL A 176 0.82 7.00 15.12
N SER A 177 2.00 6.64 15.62
CA SER A 177 3.27 6.99 14.99
C SER A 177 3.94 5.72 14.47
N ILE A 178 4.74 5.87 13.43
CA ILE A 178 5.48 4.77 12.80
C ILE A 178 6.97 4.98 13.05
N SER A 179 7.73 3.91 13.29
CA SER A 179 9.18 3.94 13.30
C SER A 179 9.80 2.66 12.76
N MET A 180 11.00 2.76 12.20
CA MET A 180 11.82 1.60 11.81
C MET A 180 12.74 1.11 12.94
N LYS A 181 12.79 1.85 14.07
CA LYS A 181 13.57 1.47 15.25
C LYS A 181 12.63 1.23 16.43
N LEU A 182 12.97 0.23 17.24
CA LEU A 182 12.23 -0.09 18.46
C LEU A 182 12.55 0.92 19.57
N CYS A 183 11.55 1.27 20.37
CA CYS A 183 11.63 2.22 21.50
C CYS A 183 12.18 3.62 21.15
N GLN A 184 11.93 4.12 19.93
CA GLN A 184 12.29 5.48 19.53
C GLN A 184 11.06 6.41 19.59
N SER A 185 11.05 7.35 20.53
CA SER A 185 10.02 8.39 20.64
C SER A 185 9.86 9.16 19.32
N GLN A 186 8.60 9.39 18.92
CA GLN A 186 8.25 10.11 17.70
C GLN A 186 7.66 11.47 18.04
N GLN A 187 8.06 12.51 17.29
CA GLN A 187 7.56 13.87 17.54
C GLN A 187 6.14 14.09 17.02
N SER A 188 5.75 13.35 15.99
CA SER A 188 4.48 13.50 15.27
C SER A 188 3.71 12.19 15.24
N ALA A 189 2.38 12.28 15.32
CA ALA A 189 1.47 11.16 15.17
C ALA A 189 0.34 11.49 14.19
N LEU A 190 -0.21 10.45 13.56
CA LEU A 190 -1.45 10.53 12.80
C LEU A 190 -2.64 10.27 13.73
N ARG A 191 -3.71 11.04 13.55
CA ARG A 191 -4.99 10.72 14.17
C ARG A 191 -5.60 9.50 13.48
N VAL A 192 -6.00 8.49 14.26
CA VAL A 192 -6.69 7.33 13.71
C VAL A 192 -8.15 7.70 13.45
N HIS A 193 -8.58 7.55 12.20
CA HIS A 193 -9.96 7.70 11.79
C HIS A 193 -10.77 6.49 12.28
N ILE A 194 -11.62 6.73 13.27
CA ILE A 194 -12.55 5.75 13.80
C ILE A 194 -13.90 6.01 13.13
N PRO A 195 -14.42 5.07 12.32
CA PRO A 195 -15.71 5.25 11.68
C PRO A 195 -16.81 5.34 12.77
N PRO A 196 -17.81 6.20 12.60
CA PRO A 196 -18.96 6.20 13.51
C PRO A 196 -19.62 4.81 13.48
N PRO A 197 -20.26 4.38 14.58
CA PRO A 197 -21.01 3.11 14.60
C PRO A 197 -22.06 3.16 13.49
N ALA A 198 -21.82 2.44 12.40
CA ALA A 198 -22.59 2.61 11.18
C ALA A 198 -24.00 2.04 11.33
N TYR A 199 -24.99 2.84 10.96
CA TYR A 199 -26.26 2.32 10.46
C TYR A 199 -25.94 1.52 9.19
N ARG A 200 -26.25 0.22 9.22
CA ARG A 200 -25.96 -0.69 8.10
C ARG A 200 -26.65 -0.19 6.84
N LYS A 201 -25.85 0.25 5.87
CA LYS A 201 -26.21 0.12 4.47
C LYS A 201 -25.11 -0.69 3.83
N GLU A 202 -25.43 -1.91 3.43
CA GLU A 202 -24.53 -2.76 2.64
C GLU A 202 -24.44 -2.13 1.25
N VAL A 203 -23.51 -1.18 1.11
CA VAL A 203 -23.25 -0.44 -0.13
C VAL A 203 -21.99 -1.02 -0.74
N VAL A 204 -22.10 -1.58 -1.93
CA VAL A 204 -20.93 -1.98 -2.71
C VAL A 204 -20.49 -0.79 -3.55
N ALA A 205 -19.27 -0.31 -3.33
CA ALA A 205 -18.66 0.73 -4.14
C ALA A 205 -17.53 0.14 -5.00
N VAL A 206 -17.42 0.59 -6.24
CA VAL A 206 -16.30 0.23 -7.14
C VAL A 206 -15.46 1.47 -7.39
N CYS A 207 -14.17 1.39 -7.06
CA CYS A 207 -13.19 2.43 -7.38
C CYS A 207 -12.39 1.99 -8.60
N VAL A 208 -12.32 2.85 -9.61
CA VAL A 208 -11.59 2.58 -10.87
C VAL A 208 -10.22 3.24 -10.82
N LYS A 209 -9.23 2.69 -11.52
CA LYS A 209 -7.95 3.41 -11.75
C LYS A 209 -8.22 4.72 -12.49
N GLY A 210 -7.31 5.69 -12.34
CA GLY A 210 -7.30 6.93 -13.13
C GLY A 210 -7.55 6.67 -14.62
N MET A 211 -8.59 7.30 -15.16
CA MET A 211 -8.95 7.24 -16.57
C MET A 211 -8.00 8.14 -17.36
N ASP A 212 -7.19 7.49 -18.19
CA ASP A 212 -6.25 8.10 -19.12
C ASP A 212 -6.35 7.34 -20.45
N PHE A 213 -7.34 7.69 -21.25
CA PHE A 213 -7.65 7.02 -22.51
C PHE A 213 -7.57 8.02 -23.65
N GLU A 214 -6.69 7.74 -24.62
CA GLU A 214 -6.64 8.49 -25.88
C GLU A 214 -7.78 8.09 -26.83
N GLU A 215 -8.28 6.85 -26.71
CA GLU A 215 -9.36 6.30 -27.54
C GLU A 215 -10.76 6.81 -27.12
N GLU A 216 -11.70 6.81 -28.07
CA GLU A 216 -13.12 7.05 -27.77
C GLU A 216 -13.74 5.78 -27.16
N ILE A 217 -13.99 5.81 -25.84
CA ILE A 217 -14.48 4.66 -25.07
C ILE A 217 -15.91 4.85 -24.53
N SER A 218 -16.63 5.89 -24.96
CA SER A 218 -17.91 6.26 -24.34
C SER A 218 -18.94 5.13 -24.34
N SER A 219 -19.07 4.38 -25.45
CA SER A 219 -20.00 3.25 -25.56
C SER A 219 -19.62 2.10 -24.63
N ARG A 220 -18.35 1.67 -24.65
CA ARG A 220 -17.83 0.60 -23.78
C ARG A 220 -17.93 0.99 -22.30
N LEU A 221 -17.78 2.27 -21.98
CA LEU A 221 -17.92 2.78 -20.62
C LEU A 221 -19.37 2.67 -20.14
N VAL A 222 -20.36 2.97 -20.99
CA VAL A 222 -21.78 2.76 -20.68
C VAL A 222 -22.06 1.27 -20.42
N GLU A 223 -21.60 0.39 -21.32
CA GLU A 223 -21.77 -1.07 -21.17
C GLU A 223 -21.17 -1.56 -19.84
N TRP A 224 -19.94 -1.13 -19.53
CA TRP A 224 -19.28 -1.51 -18.29
C TRP A 224 -20.00 -0.97 -17.05
N LEU A 225 -20.43 0.30 -17.05
CA LEU A 225 -21.16 0.91 -15.93
C LEU A 225 -22.48 0.20 -15.67
N GLU A 226 -23.29 -0.04 -16.70
CA GLU A 226 -24.54 -0.79 -16.56
C GLU A 226 -24.30 -2.21 -16.03
N ALA A 227 -23.26 -2.90 -16.50
CA ALA A 227 -22.88 -4.20 -15.97
C ALA A 227 -22.54 -4.15 -14.47
N GLN A 228 -21.79 -3.13 -14.01
CA GLN A 228 -21.51 -2.96 -12.57
C GLN A 228 -22.79 -2.81 -11.75
N TYR A 229 -23.71 -1.94 -12.20
CA TYR A 229 -24.96 -1.71 -11.47
C TYR A 229 -25.89 -2.93 -11.47
N LEU A 230 -25.92 -3.70 -12.56
CA LEU A 230 -26.64 -4.98 -12.61
C LEU A 230 -26.09 -6.00 -11.61
N LEU A 231 -24.80 -5.95 -11.30
CA LEU A 231 -24.15 -6.81 -10.29
C LEU A 231 -24.33 -6.32 -8.85
N GLY A 232 -25.14 -5.27 -8.63
CA GLY A 232 -25.47 -4.76 -7.29
C GLY A 232 -24.52 -3.69 -6.77
N VAL A 233 -23.64 -3.15 -7.62
CA VAL A 233 -22.84 -1.96 -7.27
C VAL A 233 -23.78 -0.80 -7.02
N SER A 234 -23.59 -0.12 -5.89
CA SER A 234 -24.38 1.04 -5.49
C SER A 234 -23.80 2.35 -6.04
N THR A 235 -22.47 2.45 -6.12
CA THR A 235 -21.80 3.62 -6.66
C THR A 235 -20.46 3.26 -7.29
N VAL A 236 -20.08 4.00 -8.33
CA VAL A 236 -18.77 3.90 -8.96
C VAL A 236 -18.02 5.21 -8.74
N THR A 237 -16.80 5.14 -8.21
CA THR A 237 -15.90 6.30 -8.09
C THR A 237 -14.88 6.24 -9.21
N ILE A 238 -14.86 7.27 -10.04
CA ILE A 238 -13.94 7.42 -11.17
C ILE A 238 -13.00 8.57 -10.93
N TYR A 239 -11.70 8.29 -11.02
CA TYR A 239 -10.66 9.31 -11.05
C TYR A 239 -10.38 9.64 -12.51
N LYS A 240 -10.49 10.91 -12.90
CA LYS A 240 -10.30 11.32 -14.30
C LYS A 240 -9.16 12.31 -14.44
N TYR A 241 -8.33 12.10 -15.45
CA TYR A 241 -7.42 13.11 -16.00
C TYR A 241 -8.17 13.88 -17.11
N THR A 242 -7.56 14.01 -18.28
CA THR A 242 -8.20 14.55 -19.49
C THR A 242 -8.96 13.44 -20.21
N VAL A 243 -10.24 13.67 -20.49
CA VAL A 243 -11.10 12.73 -21.23
C VAL A 243 -11.82 13.45 -22.36
N SER A 244 -12.25 12.71 -23.38
CA SER A 244 -13.04 13.27 -24.48
C SER A 244 -14.38 13.84 -23.99
N GLN A 245 -14.96 14.78 -24.76
CA GLN A 245 -16.27 15.35 -24.44
C GLN A 245 -17.37 14.28 -24.37
N SER A 246 -17.31 13.25 -25.22
CA SER A 246 -18.26 12.14 -25.22
C SER A 246 -18.19 11.34 -23.92
N VAL A 247 -16.98 11.01 -23.45
CA VAL A 247 -16.78 10.34 -22.15
C VAL A 247 -17.27 11.24 -21.02
N GLN A 248 -16.96 12.54 -21.04
CA GLN A 248 -17.42 13.48 -20.03
C GLN A 248 -18.95 13.55 -19.94
N ASN A 249 -19.65 13.46 -21.08
CA ASN A 249 -21.12 13.44 -21.11
C ASN A 249 -21.68 12.18 -20.43
N VAL A 250 -21.05 11.02 -20.65
CA VAL A 250 -21.43 9.77 -19.97
C VAL A 250 -21.21 9.89 -18.46
N LEU A 251 -20.04 10.35 -18.03
CA LEU A 251 -19.73 10.52 -16.61
C LEU A 251 -20.73 11.46 -15.92
N ALA A 252 -21.00 12.61 -16.53
CA ALA A 252 -21.97 13.58 -16.01
C ALA A 252 -23.41 13.03 -15.99
N TYR A 253 -23.76 12.15 -16.92
CA TYR A 253 -25.06 11.46 -16.88
C TYR A 253 -25.19 10.59 -15.62
N TYR A 254 -24.24 9.70 -15.36
CA TYR A 254 -24.30 8.82 -14.18
C TYR A 254 -24.10 9.54 -12.85
N GLU A 255 -23.33 10.63 -12.83
CA GLU A 255 -23.18 11.48 -11.65
C GLU A 255 -24.50 12.14 -11.26
N ARG A 256 -25.24 12.71 -12.23
CA ARG A 256 -26.57 13.28 -11.98
C ARG A 256 -27.58 12.26 -11.47
N LEU A 257 -27.42 10.98 -11.81
CA LEU A 257 -28.23 9.89 -11.29
C LEU A 257 -27.84 9.48 -9.85
N GLY A 258 -26.79 10.06 -9.28
CA GLY A 258 -26.24 9.67 -7.98
C GLY A 258 -25.57 8.29 -7.98
N LYS A 259 -25.30 7.75 -9.18
CA LYS A 259 -24.69 6.42 -9.35
C LYS A 259 -23.17 6.48 -9.47
N LEU A 260 -22.61 7.65 -9.80
CA LEU A 260 -21.19 7.83 -10.03
C LEU A 260 -20.65 9.06 -9.31
N VAL A 261 -19.43 8.97 -8.80
CA VAL A 261 -18.67 10.10 -8.24
C VAL A 261 -17.44 10.35 -9.11
N GLN A 262 -17.29 11.59 -9.59
CA GLN A 262 -16.10 12.00 -10.33
C GLN A 262 -15.08 12.64 -9.39
N VAL A 263 -13.83 12.17 -9.42
CA VAL A 263 -12.69 12.79 -8.75
C VAL A 263 -11.74 13.30 -9.83
N ALA A 264 -11.62 14.62 -9.95
CA ALA A 264 -10.66 15.22 -10.89
C ALA A 264 -9.24 15.10 -10.32
N LEU A 265 -8.31 14.55 -11.11
CA LEU A 265 -6.90 14.55 -10.77
C LEU A 265 -6.21 15.72 -11.47
N PRO A 266 -5.45 16.56 -10.74
CA PRO A 266 -4.64 17.59 -11.38
C PRO A 266 -3.57 16.93 -12.27
N LEU A 267 -3.33 17.53 -13.44
CA LEU A 267 -2.18 17.22 -14.29
C LEU A 267 -0.91 17.83 -13.70
#